data_AF-A0A2S2R7H6-F1
#
_entry.id   AF-A0A2S2R7H6-F1
#
_cell.length_a   1.000
_cell.length_b   1.000
_cell.length_c   1.000
_cell.angle_alpha   90.00
_cell.angle_beta   90.00
_cell.angle_gamma   90.00
#
_symmetry.space_group_name_H-M   'P 1'
#
loop_
_entity.id
_entity.type
_entity.pdbx_description
1 polymer ?
#
loop_
_entity_poly.entity_id
_entity_poly.type
_entity_poly.pdbx_seq_one_letter_code
_entity_poly.pdbx_strand_id
1 'polypeptide(L)'
;MTRHARNCTAGAVYTYHEKQKDASQSGYGTQNERVGKDSIKSFDCCSLTLQPCRTPVVSPEGHLFDKEALLQYMITKKTEYCRKLKEYEKQKHKEEEELAELGRAEQQSKVNDFLKRENMVKKQNDIYKMKSQKRSEKNVSSISNMANGLDKQLPSFWVPSETPDAKKAPMQKPVRNVMLS
;
A
#
# COMPACT_ATOMS: atom_id res chain seq x y z
N MET A 1 11.41 32.12 -47.57
CA MET A 1 11.26 31.87 -46.12
C MET A 1 9.98 32.52 -45.63
N THR A 2 8.89 31.77 -45.70
CA THR A 2 7.55 32.20 -45.32
C THR A 2 7.46 32.38 -43.81
N ARG A 3 7.05 33.58 -43.40
CA ARG A 3 6.85 33.98 -42.01
C ARG A 3 5.75 33.13 -41.37
N HIS A 4 6.11 32.06 -40.67
CA HIS A 4 5.17 31.23 -39.90
C HIS A 4 4.75 31.86 -38.56
N ALA A 5 5.10 33.12 -38.30
CA ALA A 5 4.99 33.75 -36.98
C ALA A 5 3.74 34.62 -36.76
N ARG A 6 2.69 34.52 -37.58
CA ARG A 6 1.54 35.44 -37.54
C ARG A 6 0.16 34.80 -37.74
N ASN A 7 -0.02 33.53 -37.37
CA ASN A 7 -1.37 32.96 -37.28
C ASN A 7 -2.00 33.32 -35.93
N CYS A 8 -3.10 34.07 -35.93
CA CYS A 8 -3.83 34.45 -34.70
C CYS A 8 -4.32 33.25 -33.87
N THR A 9 -4.38 32.06 -34.46
CA THR A 9 -4.79 30.80 -33.82
C THR A 9 -3.64 29.99 -33.22
N ALA A 10 -2.39 30.42 -33.40
CA ALA A 10 -1.20 29.72 -32.89
C ALA A 10 -0.61 30.37 -31.62
N GLY A 11 -1.22 31.45 -31.12
CA GLY A 11 -0.83 32.07 -29.86
C GLY A 11 -1.29 31.23 -28.66
N ALA A 12 -0.47 31.13 -27.62
CA ALA A 12 -0.91 30.55 -26.36
C ALA A 12 -2.01 31.43 -25.76
N VAL A 13 -3.11 30.82 -25.29
CA VAL A 13 -4.25 31.52 -24.66
C VAL A 13 -3.77 32.36 -23.47
N TYR A 14 -2.82 31.82 -22.70
CA TYR A 14 -2.19 32.53 -21.59
C TYR A 14 -0.90 33.20 -22.02
N THR A 15 -0.76 34.46 -21.60
CA THR A 15 0.49 35.19 -21.62
C THR A 15 1.50 34.58 -20.65
N TYR A 16 2.78 34.89 -20.86
CA TYR A 16 3.85 34.44 -19.97
C TYR A 16 3.61 34.84 -18.50
N HIS A 17 3.15 36.08 -18.26
CA HIS A 17 2.87 36.58 -16.92
C HIS A 17 1.65 35.93 -16.26
N GLU A 18 0.64 35.54 -17.03
CA GLU A 18 -0.50 34.79 -16.48
C GLU A 18 -0.07 33.39 -16.08
N LYS A 19 0.68 32.69 -16.94
CA LYS A 19 1.25 31.37 -16.59
C LYS A 19 2.12 31.44 -15.34
N GLN A 20 2.91 32.49 -15.19
CA GLN A 20 3.77 32.67 -14.02
C GLN A 20 2.96 32.95 -12.74
N LYS A 21 1.88 33.74 -12.83
CA LYS A 21 0.97 33.99 -11.71
C LYS A 21 0.16 32.75 -11.33
N ASP A 22 -0.34 32.01 -12.32
CA ASP A 22 -1.07 30.76 -12.07
C ASP A 22 -0.14 29.71 -11.46
N ALA A 23 1.10 29.62 -11.93
CA ALA A 23 2.12 28.74 -11.33
C ALA A 23 2.44 29.14 -9.89
N SER A 24 2.60 30.44 -9.60
CA SER A 24 2.89 30.92 -8.23
C SER A 24 1.73 30.70 -7.27
N GLN A 25 0.48 30.95 -7.70
CA GLN A 25 -0.72 30.74 -6.89
C GLN A 25 -1.06 29.27 -6.70
N SER A 26 -0.94 28.46 -7.77
CA SER A 26 -1.24 27.03 -7.71
C SER A 26 -0.17 26.24 -6.97
N GLY A 27 1.05 26.78 -6.82
CA GLY A 27 2.18 26.08 -6.21
C GLY A 27 2.64 24.85 -7.00
N TYR A 28 2.19 24.71 -8.25
CA TYR A 28 2.44 23.55 -9.10
C TYR A 28 3.36 23.93 -10.27
N GLY A 29 4.33 23.06 -10.57
CA GLY A 29 5.36 23.29 -11.58
C GLY A 29 6.68 23.83 -11.02
N THR A 30 7.66 24.02 -11.89
CA THR A 30 9.00 24.49 -11.50
C THR A 30 9.03 26.02 -11.43
N GLN A 31 9.25 26.58 -10.23
CA GLN A 31 9.42 28.01 -10.01
C GLN A 31 10.90 28.32 -9.78
N ASN A 32 11.42 29.32 -10.51
CA ASN A 32 12.77 29.83 -10.29
C ASN A 32 12.67 31.20 -9.61
N GLU A 33 13.04 31.28 -8.34
CA GLU A 33 13.05 32.52 -7.57
C GLU A 33 14.39 32.69 -6.83
N ARG A 34 14.84 33.94 -6.69
CA ARG A 34 16.02 34.25 -5.87
C ARG A 34 15.59 34.28 -4.41
N VAL A 35 16.04 33.28 -3.68
CA VAL A 35 15.76 33.12 -2.26
C VAL A 35 16.69 34.00 -1.41
N GLY A 36 16.16 34.69 -0.41
CA GLY A 36 16.90 35.58 0.49
C GLY A 36 17.61 34.86 1.64
N LYS A 37 18.30 35.63 2.50
CA LYS A 37 18.99 35.11 3.71
C LYS A 37 18.03 34.37 4.64
N ASP A 38 16.79 34.81 4.72
CA ASP A 38 15.78 34.29 5.67
C ASP A 38 15.37 32.84 5.38
N SER A 39 15.72 32.31 4.22
CA SER A 39 15.47 30.90 3.89
C SER A 39 16.63 29.99 4.24
N ILE A 40 17.74 30.54 4.72
CA ILE A 40 18.86 29.79 5.26
C ILE A 40 18.72 29.80 6.78
N LYS A 41 18.80 28.62 7.38
CA LYS A 41 18.81 28.47 8.84
C LYS A 41 19.97 29.26 9.45
N SER A 42 19.71 30.04 10.50
CA SER A 42 20.77 30.68 11.28
C SER A 42 21.69 29.65 11.93
N PHE A 43 22.93 30.06 12.22
CA PHE A 43 23.98 29.17 12.74
C PHE A 43 23.67 28.65 14.16
N ASP A 44 22.95 29.43 14.96
CA ASP A 44 22.58 29.18 16.34
C ASP A 44 21.22 28.48 16.48
N CYS A 45 20.51 28.22 15.38
CA CYS A 45 19.20 27.57 15.40
C CYS A 45 19.29 26.03 15.37
N CYS A 46 18.39 25.39 16.10
CA CYS A 46 18.20 23.95 16.12
C CYS A 46 17.72 23.44 14.75
N SER A 47 18.32 22.36 14.24
CA SER A 47 17.93 21.75 12.96
C SER A 47 16.58 21.02 12.99
N LEU A 48 15.96 20.84 14.16
CA LEU A 48 14.61 20.28 14.28
C LEU A 48 13.53 21.35 14.39
N THR A 49 13.74 22.37 15.23
CA THR A 49 12.72 23.38 15.54
C THR A 49 12.91 24.68 14.75
N LEU A 50 14.07 24.90 14.13
CA LEU A 50 14.48 26.15 13.48
C LEU A 50 14.46 27.38 14.40
N GLN A 51 14.38 27.16 15.71
CA GLN A 51 14.46 28.20 16.74
C GLN A 51 15.88 28.28 17.31
N PRO A 52 16.32 29.45 17.82
CA PRO A 52 17.60 29.58 18.49
C PRO A 52 17.76 28.58 19.64
N CYS A 53 18.91 27.91 19.69
CA CYS A 53 19.16 26.89 20.70
C CYS A 53 19.34 27.48 22.09
N ARG A 54 18.66 26.90 23.09
CA ARG A 54 18.90 27.22 24.52
C ARG A 54 20.02 26.38 25.10
N THR A 55 20.09 25.10 24.74
CA THR A 55 21.13 24.19 25.20
C THR A 55 21.62 23.37 24.01
N PRO A 56 22.59 23.91 23.26
CA PRO A 56 23.04 23.32 22.01
C PRO A 56 23.77 22.00 22.25
N VAL A 57 23.46 21.02 21.41
CA VAL A 57 24.15 19.73 21.31
C VAL A 57 24.47 19.52 19.83
N VAL A 58 25.66 19.02 19.54
CA VAL A 58 26.15 18.84 18.17
C VAL A 58 26.26 17.34 17.86
N SER A 59 25.71 16.92 16.72
CA SER A 59 25.89 15.57 16.18
C SER A 59 27.31 15.42 15.59
N PRO A 60 27.86 14.19 15.50
CA PRO A 60 29.16 13.96 14.84
C PRO A 60 29.27 14.57 13.43
N GLU A 61 28.15 14.63 12.69
CA GLU A 61 28.06 15.24 11.36
C GLU A 61 28.04 16.78 11.36
N GLY A 62 28.07 17.42 12.54
CA GLY A 62 28.12 18.87 12.69
C GLY A 62 26.75 19.56 12.74
N HIS A 63 25.65 18.81 12.84
CA HIS A 63 24.31 19.40 12.99
C HIS A 63 24.05 19.89 14.43
N LEU A 64 23.54 21.11 14.56
CA LEU A 64 23.15 21.72 15.84
C LEU A 64 21.71 21.39 16.22
N PHE A 65 21.50 20.93 17.44
CA PHE A 65 20.20 20.62 18.00
C PHE A 65 20.02 21.22 19.40
N ASP A 66 18.78 21.51 19.76
CA ASP A 66 18.42 21.69 21.16
C ASP A 66 18.30 20.35 21.87
N LYS A 67 18.89 20.25 23.06
CA LYS A 67 18.87 19.04 23.88
C LYS A 67 17.45 18.51 24.12
N GLU A 68 16.51 19.36 24.49
CA GLU A 68 15.13 18.98 24.77
C GLU A 68 14.41 18.45 23.52
N ALA A 69 14.50 19.20 22.42
CA ALA A 69 13.89 18.84 21.14
C ALA A 69 14.45 17.51 20.60
N LEU A 70 15.76 17.32 20.71
CA LEU A 70 16.42 16.09 20.29
C LEU A 70 15.95 14.88 21.11
N LEU A 71 15.89 15.02 22.44
CA LEU A 71 15.42 13.93 23.32
C LEU A 71 13.95 13.59 23.05
N GLN A 72 13.10 14.59 22.86
CA GLN A 72 11.70 14.40 22.51
C GLN A 72 11.58 13.65 21.17
N TYR A 73 12.35 14.05 20.16
CA TYR A 73 12.41 13.36 18.87
C TYR A 73 12.87 11.90 19.01
N MET A 74 13.88 11.62 19.83
CA MET A 74 14.35 10.25 20.06
C MET A 74 13.26 9.38 20.70
N ILE A 75 12.50 9.93 21.65
CA ILE A 75 11.40 9.22 22.31
C ILE A 75 10.29 8.93 21.28
N THR A 76 9.85 9.92 20.51
CA THR A 76 8.79 9.74 19.52
C THR A 76 9.17 8.73 18.44
N LYS A 77 10.42 8.76 17.96
CA LYS A 77 10.89 7.78 16.97
C LYS A 77 10.99 6.36 17.53
N LYS A 78 11.40 6.21 18.78
CA LYS A 78 11.39 4.91 19.46
C LYS A 78 9.96 4.37 19.65
N THR A 79 9.01 5.21 20.05
CA THR A 79 7.61 4.77 20.22
C THR A 79 6.96 4.43 18.87
N GLU A 80 7.21 5.21 17.82
CA GLU A 80 6.78 4.91 16.45
C GLU A 80 7.36 3.57 15.96
N TYR A 81 8.65 3.31 16.21
CA TYR A 81 9.30 2.04 15.87
C TYR A 81 8.62 0.86 16.58
N CYS A 82 8.44 0.97 17.90
CA CYS A 82 7.76 -0.06 18.69
C CYS A 82 6.32 -0.32 18.20
N ARG A 83 5.59 0.73 17.79
CA ARG A 83 4.24 0.58 17.22
C ARG A 83 4.26 -0.20 15.91
N LYS A 84 5.12 0.21 14.97
CA LYS A 84 5.27 -0.46 13.66
C LYS A 84 5.73 -1.92 13.82
N LEU A 85 6.60 -2.19 14.78
CA LEU A 85 7.09 -3.55 15.04
C LEU A 85 5.98 -4.46 15.56
N LYS A 86 5.15 -3.98 16.50
CA LYS A 86 3.97 -4.73 16.96
C LYS A 86 2.96 -4.99 15.86
N GLU A 87 2.74 -4.02 14.96
CA GLU A 87 1.85 -4.18 13.81
C GLU A 87 2.39 -5.23 12.83
N TYR A 88 3.69 -5.20 12.55
CA TYR A 88 4.38 -6.19 11.73
C TYR A 88 4.31 -7.61 12.32
N GLU A 89 4.57 -7.77 13.63
CA GLU A 89 4.48 -9.06 14.32
C GLU A 89 3.05 -9.64 14.29
N LYS A 90 2.04 -8.79 14.49
CA LYS A 90 0.63 -9.20 14.37
C LYS A 90 0.27 -9.65 12.96
N GLN A 91 0.76 -8.94 11.94
CA GLN A 91 0.54 -9.35 10.56
C GLN A 91 1.19 -10.70 10.26
N LYS A 92 2.46 -10.85 10.65
CA LYS A 92 3.20 -12.10 10.47
C LYS A 92 2.51 -13.29 11.14
N HIS A 93 2.01 -13.12 12.37
CA HIS A 93 1.28 -14.18 13.08
C HIS A 93 0.01 -14.59 12.34
N LYS A 94 -0.78 -13.63 11.85
CA LYS A 94 -1.99 -13.91 11.06
C LYS A 94 -1.67 -14.66 9.77
N GLU A 95 -0.63 -14.24 9.05
CA GLU A 95 -0.18 -14.91 7.83
C GLU A 95 0.27 -16.36 8.10
N GLU A 96 0.96 -16.61 9.22
CA GLU A 96 1.33 -17.97 9.66
C GLU A 96 0.10 -18.83 10.01
N GLU A 97 -0.89 -18.27 10.71
CA GLU A 97 -2.14 -18.95 11.05
C GLU A 97 -2.98 -19.29 9.80
N GLU A 98 -3.15 -18.33 8.89
CA GLU A 98 -3.87 -18.53 7.61
C GLU A 98 -3.19 -19.61 6.76
N LEU A 99 -1.86 -19.59 6.68
CA LEU A 99 -1.09 -20.61 5.95
C LEU A 99 -1.25 -22.00 6.59
N ALA A 100 -1.24 -22.08 7.92
CA ALA A 100 -1.46 -23.33 8.65
C ALA A 100 -2.89 -23.87 8.46
N GLU A 101 -3.89 -22.98 8.42
CA GLU A 101 -5.28 -23.35 8.14
C GLU A 101 -5.47 -23.85 6.71
N LEU A 102 -4.90 -23.16 5.72
CA LEU A 102 -4.89 -23.61 4.32
C LEU A 102 -4.22 -24.99 4.17
N GLY A 103 -3.08 -25.21 4.84
CA GLY A 103 -2.42 -26.51 4.86
C GLY A 103 -3.27 -27.62 5.45
N ARG A 104 -4.00 -27.35 6.55
CA ARG A 104 -4.95 -28.30 7.15
C ARG A 104 -6.14 -28.57 6.22
N ALA A 105 -6.70 -27.54 5.59
CA ALA A 105 -7.82 -27.68 4.65
C ALA A 105 -7.43 -28.50 3.41
N GLU A 106 -6.21 -28.30 2.88
CA GLU A 106 -5.70 -29.08 1.75
C GLU A 106 -5.55 -30.57 2.12
N GLN A 107 -5.01 -30.87 3.31
CA GLN A 107 -4.92 -32.24 3.81
C GLN A 107 -6.30 -32.89 3.97
N GLN A 108 -7.26 -32.17 4.55
CA GLN A 108 -8.64 -32.64 4.69
C GLN A 108 -9.31 -32.88 3.34
N SER A 109 -9.11 -32.00 2.35
CA SER A 109 -9.62 -32.21 0.99
C SER A 109 -9.05 -33.49 0.37
N LYS A 110 -7.73 -33.70 0.49
CA LYS A 110 -7.07 -34.91 -0.03
C LYS A 110 -7.65 -36.20 0.59
N VAL A 111 -7.89 -36.19 1.91
CA VAL A 111 -8.54 -37.32 2.61
C VAL A 111 -9.98 -37.51 2.10
N ASN A 112 -10.76 -36.44 1.99
CA ASN A 112 -12.13 -36.50 1.50
C ASN A 112 -12.20 -37.01 0.05
N ASP A 113 -11.28 -36.58 -0.81
CA ASP A 113 -11.21 -37.02 -2.21
C ASP A 113 -10.75 -38.48 -2.33
N PHE A 114 -9.91 -38.96 -1.41
CA PHE A 114 -9.61 -40.38 -1.29
C PHE A 114 -10.84 -41.20 -0.88
N LEU A 115 -11.56 -40.80 0.18
CA LEU A 115 -12.77 -41.49 0.64
C LEU A 115 -13.88 -41.50 -0.42
N LYS A 116 -14.07 -40.38 -1.14
CA LYS A 116 -15.02 -40.31 -2.28
C LYS A 116 -14.65 -41.31 -3.37
N ARG A 117 -13.36 -41.40 -3.73
CA ARG A 117 -12.89 -42.37 -4.73
C ARG A 117 -13.11 -43.82 -4.28
N GLU A 118 -12.78 -44.15 -3.04
CA GLU A 118 -13.00 -45.50 -2.50
C GLU A 118 -14.49 -45.87 -2.51
N ASN A 119 -15.36 -44.96 -2.05
CA ASN A 119 -16.81 -45.16 -2.07
C ASN A 119 -17.37 -45.27 -3.49
N MET A 120 -16.77 -44.58 -4.47
CA MET A 120 -17.14 -44.67 -5.88
C MET A 120 -16.75 -46.02 -6.48
N VAL A 121 -15.58 -46.57 -6.13
CA VAL A 121 -15.18 -47.93 -6.53
C VAL A 121 -16.08 -49.00 -5.91
N LYS A 122 -16.48 -48.86 -4.64
CA LYS A 122 -17.48 -49.74 -4.01
C LYS A 122 -18.82 -49.72 -4.75
N LYS A 123 -19.32 -48.53 -5.08
CA LYS A 123 -20.53 -48.38 -5.92
C LYS A 123 -20.37 -48.98 -7.32
N GLN A 124 -19.17 -48.92 -7.90
CA GLN A 124 -18.91 -49.49 -9.23
C GLN A 124 -18.88 -51.03 -9.21
N ASN A 125 -18.43 -51.63 -8.10
CA ASN A 125 -18.56 -53.08 -7.85
C ASN A 125 -20.04 -53.49 -7.66
N ASP A 126 -20.89 -52.64 -7.08
CA ASP A 126 -22.34 -52.86 -7.01
C ASP A 126 -23.05 -52.62 -8.37
N ILE A 127 -22.55 -51.68 -9.20
CA ILE A 127 -23.09 -51.36 -10.54
C ILE A 127 -22.82 -52.47 -11.57
N TYR A 128 -21.76 -53.28 -11.42
CA TYR A 128 -21.58 -54.49 -12.23
C TYR A 128 -22.69 -55.54 -12.02
N LYS A 129 -23.63 -55.31 -11.09
CA LYS A 129 -24.84 -56.10 -10.87
C LYS A 129 -26.16 -55.45 -11.35
N MET A 130 -26.17 -54.19 -11.80
CA MET A 130 -27.36 -53.58 -12.43
C MET A 130 -26.98 -52.62 -13.57
N LYS A 131 -27.08 -53.11 -14.81
CA LYS A 131 -27.26 -52.26 -16.00
C LYS A 131 -28.69 -51.72 -16.02
N SER A 132 -28.89 -50.44 -15.73
CA SER A 132 -29.92 -49.62 -16.38
C SER A 132 -29.81 -48.12 -16.04
N GLN A 133 -29.73 -47.32 -17.11
CA GLN A 133 -30.17 -45.92 -17.27
C GLN A 133 -30.10 -44.95 -16.06
N LYS A 134 -29.15 -44.00 -16.12
CA LYS A 134 -29.47 -42.55 -16.24
C LYS A 134 -28.18 -41.72 -16.38
N ARG A 135 -28.09 -40.94 -17.47
CA ARG A 135 -27.24 -39.75 -17.57
C ARG A 135 -27.94 -38.64 -16.78
N SER A 136 -27.33 -38.15 -15.70
CA SER A 136 -27.77 -36.95 -15.00
C SER A 136 -26.85 -35.77 -15.33
N GLU A 137 -27.47 -34.60 -15.40
CA GLU A 137 -27.00 -33.38 -16.05
C GLU A 137 -25.73 -32.76 -15.45
N LYS A 138 -24.95 -32.13 -16.32
CA LYS A 138 -23.86 -31.24 -15.95
C LYS A 138 -24.44 -30.02 -15.24
N ASN A 139 -24.13 -29.85 -13.96
CA ASN A 139 -24.32 -28.59 -13.24
C ASN A 139 -23.45 -27.52 -13.90
N VAL A 140 -24.06 -26.65 -14.70
CA VAL A 140 -23.43 -25.43 -15.21
C VAL A 140 -23.42 -24.44 -14.05
N SER A 141 -22.24 -24.19 -13.47
CA SER A 141 -22.05 -23.15 -12.46
C SER A 141 -22.40 -21.79 -13.08
N SER A 142 -23.52 -21.21 -12.65
CA SER A 142 -23.96 -19.88 -13.09
C SER A 142 -22.93 -18.81 -12.74
N ILE A 143 -22.58 -17.94 -13.69
CA ILE A 143 -21.68 -16.79 -13.53
C ILE A 143 -22.45 -15.59 -12.95
N SER A 144 -23.35 -15.82 -11.98
CA SER A 144 -24.10 -14.73 -11.36
C SER A 144 -23.55 -14.46 -9.96
N ASN A 145 -23.18 -13.21 -9.70
CA ASN A 145 -22.76 -12.74 -8.37
C ASN A 145 -23.92 -12.72 -7.35
N MET A 146 -25.13 -13.08 -7.79
CA MET A 146 -26.33 -13.14 -6.97
C MET A 146 -26.49 -14.48 -6.23
N ALA A 147 -25.76 -15.51 -6.63
CA ALA A 147 -25.72 -16.79 -5.93
C ALA A 147 -24.50 -16.83 -4.99
N ASN A 148 -24.68 -17.45 -3.81
CA ASN A 148 -23.63 -17.68 -2.78
C ASN A 148 -23.30 -16.51 -1.83
N GLY A 149 -24.21 -15.56 -1.60
CA GLY A 149 -24.05 -14.54 -0.53
C GLY A 149 -23.06 -13.42 -0.85
N LEU A 150 -22.75 -13.23 -2.14
CA LEU A 150 -21.94 -12.13 -2.68
C LEU A 150 -22.80 -10.91 -3.05
N ASP A 151 -24.10 -10.93 -2.75
CA ASP A 151 -25.07 -9.85 -2.98
C ASP A 151 -24.69 -8.53 -2.26
N LYS A 152 -23.94 -8.64 -1.16
CA LYS A 152 -23.47 -7.50 -0.36
C LYS A 152 -22.07 -7.02 -0.74
N GLN A 153 -21.34 -7.76 -1.57
CA GLN A 153 -20.02 -7.36 -2.05
C GLN A 153 -20.19 -6.67 -3.40
N LEU A 154 -19.88 -5.37 -3.45
CA LEU A 154 -19.91 -4.55 -4.66
C LEU A 154 -18.48 -4.37 -5.19
N PRO A 155 -17.94 -5.33 -5.96
CA PRO A 155 -16.61 -5.18 -6.54
C PRO A 155 -16.66 -4.01 -7.51
N SER A 156 -16.03 -2.90 -7.12
CA SER A 156 -15.94 -1.71 -7.96
C SER A 156 -14.53 -1.63 -8.50
N PHE A 157 -14.40 -1.86 -9.81
CA PHE A 157 -13.11 -1.80 -10.49
C PHE A 157 -12.42 -0.42 -10.36
N TRP A 158 -13.21 0.64 -10.19
CA TRP A 158 -12.71 2.02 -10.09
C TRP A 158 -12.35 2.46 -8.66
N VAL A 159 -12.62 1.63 -7.64
CA VAL A 159 -12.24 1.93 -6.26
C VAL A 159 -11.01 1.09 -5.92
N PRO A 160 -9.82 1.70 -5.72
CA PRO A 160 -8.57 0.96 -5.51
C PRO A 160 -8.57 -0.02 -4.32
N SER A 161 -9.48 0.14 -3.35
CA SER A 161 -9.62 -0.77 -2.21
C SER A 161 -10.54 -1.98 -2.47
N GLU A 162 -11.35 -1.95 -3.53
CA GLU A 162 -12.36 -2.96 -3.85
C GLU A 162 -12.01 -3.76 -5.11
N THR A 163 -10.82 -3.55 -5.68
CA THR A 163 -10.33 -4.38 -6.78
C THR A 163 -9.92 -5.77 -6.26
N PRO A 164 -10.05 -6.85 -7.06
CA PRO A 164 -9.61 -8.19 -6.65
C PRO A 164 -8.14 -8.26 -6.24
N ASP A 165 -7.32 -7.36 -6.81
CA ASP A 165 -5.89 -7.22 -6.53
C ASP A 165 -5.60 -6.30 -5.33
N ALA A 166 -6.62 -5.69 -4.70
CA ALA A 166 -6.50 -4.79 -3.55
C ALA A 166 -6.15 -5.51 -2.24
N LYS A 167 -5.21 -6.46 -2.27
CA LYS A 167 -4.62 -6.99 -1.05
C LYS A 167 -3.77 -5.90 -0.43
N LYS A 168 -4.01 -5.60 0.86
CA LYS A 168 -3.17 -4.67 1.62
C LYS A 168 -1.71 -5.12 1.48
N ALA A 169 -0.85 -4.23 0.99
CA ALA A 169 0.55 -4.56 0.80
C ALA A 169 1.16 -5.07 2.13
N PRO A 170 1.98 -6.14 2.09
CA PRO A 170 2.58 -6.67 3.31
C PRO A 170 3.47 -5.62 3.95
N MET A 171 3.28 -5.37 5.26
CA MET A 171 4.12 -4.41 5.98
C MET A 171 5.56 -4.91 5.99
N GLN A 172 6.51 -4.05 5.63
CA GLN A 172 7.92 -4.39 5.72
C GLN A 172 8.41 -4.32 7.16
N LYS A 173 9.40 -5.17 7.49
CA LYS A 173 10.02 -5.18 8.81
C LYS A 173 10.66 -3.81 9.10
N PRO A 174 10.29 -3.14 10.21
CA PRO A 174 10.87 -1.85 10.53
C PRO A 174 12.37 -1.99 10.84
N VAL A 175 13.18 -1.15 10.21
CA VAL A 175 14.65 -1.13 10.36
C VAL A 175 15.02 -0.48 11.70
N ARG A 176 16.02 -1.05 12.40
CA ARG A 176 16.46 -0.61 13.74
C ARG A 176 17.28 0.68 13.76
N ASN A 177 17.68 1.22 12.61
CA ASN A 177 18.50 2.43 12.54
C ASN A 177 17.61 3.66 12.79
N VAL A 178 17.24 3.84 14.06
CA VAL A 178 16.38 4.92 14.55
C VAL A 178 17.22 6.10 15.06
N MET A 179 18.55 6.02 15.00
CA MET A 179 19.43 7.09 15.49
C MET A 179 20.21 7.73 14.35
N LEU A 180 20.23 9.06 14.39
CA LEU A 180 21.15 9.92 13.66
C LEU A 180 22.57 9.44 13.97
N SER A 181 23.23 8.82 12.99
CA SER A 181 24.68 8.68 12.95
C SER A 181 25.33 10.05 12.96
#